data_AF-A0A2G9T4B7-F1
#
_entry.id   AF-A0A2G9T4B7-F1
#
_cell.length_a   1.000
_cell.length_b   1.000
_cell.length_c   1.000
_cell.angle_alpha   90.00
_cell.angle_beta   90.00
_cell.angle_gamma   90.00
#
_symmetry.space_group_name_H-M   'P 1'
#
loop_
_entity.id
_entity.type
_entity.pdbx_description
1 polymer ?
#
loop_
_entity_poly.entity_id
_entity_poly.type
_entity_poly.pdbx_seq_one_letter_code
_entity_poly.pdbx_strand_id
1 'polypeptide(L)'
;RSTCTEPLRELSNAGASGSIFYVSQDDQFIIKTVQHKEAEFLQKLLPGYYMSLGKNIRLLVMNNLLPQNVTMHEKYDLKGSTYKRLASKSERAKV
;
A
#
# COMPACT_ATOMS: atom_id res chain seq x y z
N ARG A 1 11.15 -0.13 15.55
CA ARG A 1 12.39 0.39 14.93
C ARG A 1 12.14 0.73 13.46
N SER A 2 11.80 -0.29 12.65
CA SER A 2 11.43 -0.24 11.22
C SER A 2 10.79 1.07 10.70
N THR A 3 9.77 1.62 11.36
CA THR A 3 8.98 2.75 10.82
C THR A 3 9.35 4.15 11.33
N CYS A 4 10.19 4.26 12.36
CA CYS A 4 10.48 5.56 13.02
C CYS A 4 11.98 5.87 13.15
N THR A 5 12.87 4.93 12.87
CA THR A 5 14.33 5.15 12.98
C THR A 5 15.02 5.30 11.63
N GLU A 6 14.42 4.77 10.56
CA GLU A 6 14.94 4.84 9.20
C GLU A 6 13.93 5.57 8.30
N PRO A 7 14.40 6.28 7.26
CA PRO A 7 13.51 6.94 6.32
C PRO A 7 12.66 5.92 5.55
N LEU A 8 11.40 6.29 5.29
CA LEU A 8 10.49 5.51 4.47
C LEU A 8 10.74 5.80 2.98
N ARG A 9 10.67 4.77 2.13
CA ARG A 9 10.78 4.94 0.69
C ARG A 9 9.40 5.01 0.04
N GLU A 10 9.14 6.07 -0.71
CA GLU A 10 7.91 6.20 -1.48
C GLU A 10 7.89 5.23 -2.66
N LEU A 11 6.75 4.58 -2.90
CA LEU A 11 6.50 3.74 -4.05
C LEU A 11 5.75 4.55 -5.10
N SER A 12 6.28 4.62 -6.33
CA SER A 12 5.74 5.40 -7.46
C SER A 12 4.45 4.82 -8.07
N ASN A 13 3.70 4.03 -7.31
CA ASN A 13 2.51 3.34 -7.77
C ASN A 13 1.25 4.07 -7.30
N ALA A 14 0.86 5.09 -8.05
CA ALA A 14 -0.46 5.71 -7.90
C ALA A 14 -1.54 4.72 -8.38
N GLY A 15 -2.07 3.91 -7.47
CA GLY A 15 -3.32 3.19 -7.73
C GLY A 15 -4.45 4.19 -8.06
N ALA A 16 -5.53 3.71 -8.67
CA ALA A 16 -6.66 4.56 -9.08
C ALA A 16 -7.27 5.41 -7.95
N SER A 17 -7.06 5.05 -6.69
CA SER A 17 -7.49 5.78 -5.50
C SER A 17 -6.72 7.08 -5.23
N GLY A 18 -5.61 7.34 -5.93
CA GLY A 18 -4.74 8.51 -5.67
C GLY A 18 -4.01 8.44 -4.32
N SER A 19 -3.94 7.25 -3.73
CA SER A 19 -3.23 7.03 -2.46
C SER A 19 -1.73 6.93 -2.68
N ILE A 20 -0.97 7.50 -1.77
CA ILE A 20 0.49 7.37 -1.70
C ILE A 20 0.83 6.13 -0.88
N PHE A 21 1.86 5.41 -1.31
CA PHE A 21 2.38 4.24 -0.64
C PHE A 21 3.84 4.45 -0.27
N TYR A 22 4.21 4.01 0.92
CA TYR A 22 5.57 3.96 1.41
C TYR A 22 5.91 2.54 1.82
N VAL A 23 7.20 2.21 1.79
CA VAL A 23 7.75 0.96 2.31
C VAL A 23 8.84 1.28 3.33
N SER A 24 8.87 0.49 4.39
CA SER A 24 9.94 0.51 5.41
C SER A 24 11.28 0.05 4.83
N GLN A 25 12.38 0.50 5.44
CA GLN A 25 13.73 0.19 4.95
C GLN A 25 14.09 -1.30 5.05
N ASP A 26 13.56 -1.99 6.06
CA ASP A 26 13.70 -3.45 6.23
C ASP A 26 12.61 -4.24 5.47
N ASP A 27 11.80 -3.54 4.67
CA ASP A 27 10.83 -4.09 3.72
C ASP A 27 9.71 -4.93 4.36
N GLN A 28 9.53 -4.83 5.68
CA GLN A 28 8.53 -5.59 6.44
C GLN A 28 7.12 -4.97 6.37
N PHE A 29 7.06 -3.65 6.25
CA PHE A 29 5.81 -2.89 6.30
C PHE A 29 5.60 -2.00 5.09
N ILE A 30 4.35 -1.97 4.63
CA ILE A 30 3.80 -0.99 3.70
C ILE A 30 2.96 0.01 4.50
N ILE A 31 3.11 1.29 4.19
CA ILE A 31 2.33 2.37 4.78
C ILE A 31 1.54 3.05 3.66
N LYS A 32 0.22 3.13 3.81
CA LYS A 32 -0.69 3.70 2.81
C LYS A 32 -1.42 4.90 3.37
N THR A 33 -1.54 5.98 2.57
CA THR A 33 -2.48 7.06 2.88
C THR A 33 -3.91 6.62 2.60
N VAL A 34 -4.82 6.85 3.55
CA VAL A 34 -6.23 6.48 3.41
C VAL A 34 -7.16 7.70 3.50
N GLN A 35 -8.23 7.65 2.72
CA GLN A 35 -9.29 8.67 2.76
C GLN A 35 -10.08 8.57 4.07
N HIS A 36 -10.80 9.64 4.42
CA HIS A 36 -11.57 9.70 5.67
C HIS A 36 -12.59 8.56 5.76
N LYS A 37 -13.39 8.36 4.71
CA LYS A 37 -14.41 7.31 4.64
C LYS A 37 -13.80 5.90 4.73
N GLU A 38 -12.64 5.66 4.13
CA GLU A 38 -11.92 4.38 4.23
C GLU A 38 -11.47 4.12 5.66
N ALA A 39 -10.90 5.13 6.34
CA ALA A 39 -10.46 4.99 7.72
C ALA A 39 -11.63 4.74 8.68
N GLU A 40 -12.74 5.47 8.55
CA GLU A 40 -13.96 5.23 9.35
C GLU A 40 -14.51 3.81 9.13
N PHE A 41 -14.51 3.34 7.89
CA PHE A 41 -14.94 1.99 7.57
C PHE A 41 -14.01 0.94 8.21
N LEU A 42 -12.70 1.12 8.12
CA LEU A 42 -11.72 0.20 8.70
C LEU A 42 -11.79 0.15 10.23
N GLN A 43 -12.07 1.27 10.91
CA GLN A 43 -12.28 1.27 12.37
C GLN A 43 -13.48 0.39 12.78
N LYS A 44 -14.55 0.42 11.99
CA LYS A 44 -15.73 -0.42 12.22
C LYS A 44 -15.45 -1.90 11.97
N LEU A 45 -14.65 -2.20 10.95
CA LEU A 45 -14.34 -3.58 10.55
C LEU A 45 -13.28 -4.23 11.44
N LEU A 46 -12.29 -3.47 11.90
CA LEU A 46 -11.12 -3.96 12.61
C LEU A 46 -10.89 -3.16 13.90
N PRO A 47 -11.59 -3.50 15.00
CA PRO A 47 -11.53 -2.76 16.27
C PRO A 47 -10.16 -2.69 16.98
N GLY A 48 -9.07 -3.18 16.37
CA GLY A 48 -7.71 -3.11 16.91
C GLY A 48 -6.66 -2.69 15.88
N TYR A 49 -7.07 -2.24 14.68
CA TYR A 49 -6.12 -1.83 13.66
C TYR A 49 -5.51 -0.48 14.02
N TYR A 50 -4.18 -0.43 14.13
CA TYR A 50 -3.48 0.79 14.47
C TYR A 50 -3.53 1.79 13.30
N MET A 51 -4.18 2.93 13.54
CA MET A 51 -4.21 4.05 12.61
C MET A 51 -3.78 5.32 13.34
N SER A 52 -2.85 6.06 12.72
CA SER A 52 -2.53 7.41 13.19
C SER A 52 -3.60 8.37 12.66
N LEU A 53 -4.41 8.90 13.57
CA LEU A 53 -5.53 9.81 13.27
C LEU A 53 -5.17 11.29 13.50
N GLY A 54 -3.91 11.57 13.86
CA GLY A 54 -3.52 12.84 14.49
C GLY A 54 -3.40 14.07 13.59
N LYS A 55 -3.64 14.00 12.28
CA LYS A 55 -3.55 15.12 11.32
C LYS A 55 -4.53 14.91 10.16
N ASN A 56 -4.69 15.90 9.27
CA ASN A 56 -5.46 15.79 8.02
C ASN A 56 -5.09 14.58 7.14
N ILE A 57 -3.95 13.94 7.40
CA ILE A 57 -3.44 12.75 6.73
C ILE A 57 -3.60 11.55 7.67
N ARG A 58 -4.26 10.51 7.17
CA ARG A 58 -4.46 9.24 7.87
C ARG A 58 -3.59 8.16 7.22
N LEU A 59 -2.86 7.43 8.06
CA LEU A 59 -1.92 6.41 7.62
C LEU A 59 -2.37 5.04 8.14
N LEU A 60 -2.34 4.06 7.24
CA LEU A 60 -2.54 2.64 7.52
C LEU A 60 -1.18 1.94 7.42
N VAL A 61 -0.81 1.19 8.46
CA VAL A 61 0.41 0.34 8.46
C VAL A 61 -0.02 -1.11 8.30
N MET A 62 0.59 -1.83 7.35
CA MET A 62 0.28 -3.22 7.07
C MET A 62 1.53 -4.02 6.68
N ASN A 63 1.45 -5.34 6.78
CA ASN A 63 2.55 -6.23 6.39
C ASN A 63 2.81 -6.13 4.88
N ASN A 64 4.08 -6.21 4.48
CA ASN A 64 4.46 -6.35 3.08
C ASN A 64 4.34 -7.82 2.63
N LEU A 65 3.41 -8.10 1.72
CA LEU A 65 3.20 -9.44 1.18
C LEU A 65 4.26 -9.84 0.14
N LEU A 66 4.87 -8.87 -0.53
CA LEU A 66 5.80 -9.09 -1.64
C LEU A 66 7.15 -8.44 -1.34
N PRO A 67 7.97 -9.07 -0.47
CA PRO A 67 9.24 -8.50 -0.09
C PRO A 67 10.23 -8.53 -1.27
N GLN A 68 11.01 -7.46 -1.39
CA GLN A 68 12.01 -7.20 -2.41
C GLN A 68 13.23 -8.11 -2.32
N ASN A 69 13.48 -8.71 -1.16
CA ASN A 69 14.56 -9.70 -1.00
C ASN A 69 14.27 -11.03 -1.72
N VAL A 70 13.06 -11.20 -2.26
CA VAL A 70 12.69 -12.32 -3.13
C VAL A 70 12.45 -11.81 -4.55
N THR A 71 13.18 -12.38 -5.51
CA THR A 71 12.99 -12.05 -6.93
C THR A 71 11.62 -12.56 -7.40
N MET A 72 10.73 -11.62 -7.71
CA MET A 72 9.41 -11.91 -8.26
C MET A 72 9.49 -11.89 -9.79
N HIS A 73 9.41 -13.06 -10.42
CA HIS A 73 9.43 -13.18 -11.88
C HIS A 73 8.16 -12.60 -12.52
N GLU A 74 7.02 -12.74 -11.87
CA GLU A 74 5.72 -12.27 -12.34
C GLU A 74 4.87 -11.75 -11.17
N LYS A 75 4.02 -10.75 -11.43
CA LYS A 75 3.11 -10.15 -10.43
C LYS A 75 1.73 -9.95 -11.04
N TYR A 76 0.69 -10.25 -10.26
CA TYR A 76 -0.71 -10.18 -10.69
C TYR A 76 -1.60 -9.47 -9.66
N ASP A 77 -2.56 -8.68 -10.14
CA ASP A 77 -3.63 -8.07 -9.34
C ASP A 77 -4.99 -8.61 -9.83
N LEU A 78 -5.49 -9.65 -9.16
CA LEU A 78 -6.70 -10.39 -9.51
C LEU A 78 -7.89 -9.89 -8.68
N LYS A 79 -9.03 -9.61 -9.33
CA LYS A 79 -10.26 -9.15 -8.65
C LYS A 79 -11.57 -9.78 -9.17
N GLY A 80 -11.50 -10.88 -9.93
CA GLY A 80 -12.66 -11.68 -10.35
C GLY A 80 -13.60 -11.10 -11.42
N SER A 81 -13.59 -9.79 -11.68
CA SER A 81 -14.33 -9.18 -12.80
C SER A 81 -13.50 -9.16 -14.09
N THR A 82 -14.10 -8.81 -15.24
CA THR A 82 -13.40 -8.75 -16.54
C THR A 82 -13.14 -7.32 -17.04
N TYR A 83 -14.01 -6.37 -16.72
CA TYR A 83 -13.89 -4.99 -17.17
C TYR A 83 -12.65 -4.28 -16.57
N LYS A 84 -11.84 -3.65 -17.43
CA LYS A 84 -10.62 -2.88 -17.08
C LYS A 84 -9.60 -3.66 -16.22
N ARG A 85 -9.32 -4.92 -16.59
CA ARG A 85 -8.36 -5.81 -15.89
C ARG A 85 -7.00 -5.97 -16.56
N LEU A 86 -6.76 -5.27 -17.64
CA LEU A 86 -5.47 -5.31 -18.32
C LEU A 86 -4.55 -4.24 -17.73
N ALA A 87 -3.32 -4.63 -17.41
CA ALA A 87 -2.26 -3.69 -17.05
C ALA A 87 -2.04 -2.68 -18.18
N SER A 88 -1.82 -1.41 -17.82
CA SER A 88 -1.49 -0.35 -18.77
C SER A 88 -0.15 -0.65 -19.47
N LYS A 89 0.10 0.01 -20.60
CA LYS A 89 1.39 -0.11 -21.31
C LYS A 89 2.57 0.30 -20.41
N SER A 90 2.39 1.36 -19.61
CA SER A 90 3.41 1.83 -18.67
C SER A 90 3.69 0.81 -17.56
N GLU A 91 2.66 0.15 -17.03
CA GLU A 91 2.82 -0.86 -15.98
C GLU A 91 3.51 -2.12 -16.51
N ARG A 92 3.19 -2.54 -17.74
CA ARG A 92 3.84 -3.69 -18.41
C ARG A 92 5.31 -3.45 -18.74
N ALA A 93 5.75 -2.20 -18.82
CA ALA A 93 7.14 -1.84 -19.06
C ALA A 93 7.99 -1.81 -17.78
N LYS A 94 7.40 -2.01 -16.59
CA LYS A 94 8.11 -2.07 -15.30
C LYS A 94 8.73 -3.46 -15.03
N VAL A 95 8.83 -4.30 -16.06
CA VAL A 95 9.39 -5.66 -16.02
C VAL A 95 10.85 -5.62 -16.41
#